data_AF-A0AA37IJM8-F1
#
_entry.id   AF-A0AA37IJM8-F1
#
_cell.length_a   1.000
_cell.length_b   1.000
_cell.length_c   1.000
_cell.angle_alpha   90.00
_cell.angle_beta   90.00
_cell.angle_gamma   90.00
#
_symmetry.space_group_name_H-M   'P 1'
#
loop_
_entity.id
_entity.type
_entity.pdbx_description
1 polymer ?
#
loop_
_entity_poly.entity_id
_entity_poly.type
_entity_poly.pdbx_seq_one_letter_code
_entity_poly.pdbx_strand_id
1 'polypeptide(L)' 'MSHEFSVEAGLVVFSRDGRAQFGWLDLETGAYYAECDGRCIPDAIGAIEFHSDVTH' A
#
# COMPACT_ATOMS: atom_id res chain seq x y z
N MET A 1 -21.49 -13.60 -0.01
CA MET A 1 -21.05 -12.62 1.00
C MET A 1 -19.67 -12.16 0.61
N SER A 2 -19.57 -11.05 -0.11
CA SER A 2 -18.30 -10.40 -0.40
C SER A 2 -17.70 -9.96 0.94
N HIS A 3 -16.57 -10.53 1.34
CA HIS A 3 -15.78 -9.92 2.40
C HIS A 3 -15.26 -8.60 1.83
N GLU A 4 -15.85 -7.51 2.28
CA GLU A 4 -15.30 -6.17 2.05
C GLU A 4 -14.09 -6.09 2.97
N PHE A 5 -12.90 -6.38 2.44
CA PHE A 5 -11.66 -6.24 3.19
C PHE A 5 -11.49 -4.75 3.54
N SER A 6 -11.10 -4.44 4.78
CA SER A 6 -10.89 -3.05 5.22
C SER A 6 -9.61 -2.42 4.68
N VAL A 7 -8.93 -3.11 3.75
CA VAL A 7 -7.65 -2.69 3.18
C VAL A 7 -7.60 -2.95 1.68
N GLU A 8 -6.83 -2.13 0.97
CA GLU A 8 -6.44 -2.33 -0.43
C GLU A 8 -4.95 -2.65 -0.50
N ALA A 9 -4.60 -3.90 -0.85
CA ALA A 9 -3.23 -4.40 -0.87
C ALA A 9 -2.64 -4.47 -2.30
N GLY A 10 -1.35 -4.76 -2.40
CA GLY A 10 -0.66 -4.83 -3.69
C GLY A 10 -0.31 -3.45 -4.25
N LEU A 11 -0.01 -2.50 -3.37
CA LEU A 11 0.31 -1.13 -3.75
C LEU A 11 1.81 -0.89 -3.76
N VAL A 12 2.27 -0.04 -4.68
CA VAL A 12 3.55 0.67 -4.58
C VAL A 12 3.27 2.06 -4.03
N VAL A 13 3.71 2.32 -2.80
CA VAL A 13 3.48 3.57 -2.07
C VAL A 13 4.70 4.48 -2.18
N PHE A 14 4.47 5.74 -2.55
CA PHE A 14 5.50 6.77 -2.67
C PHE A 14 5.52 7.66 -1.44
N SER A 15 6.71 7.93 -0.93
CA SER A 15 6.94 8.84 0.20
C SER A 15 7.57 10.15 -0.28
N ARG A 16 7.35 11.24 0.47
CA ARG A 16 7.88 12.58 0.15
C ARG A 16 9.41 12.64 0.06
N ASP A 17 10.11 11.71 0.70
CA ASP A 17 11.56 11.56 0.66
C ASP A 17 12.08 10.88 -0.63
N GLY A 18 11.18 10.53 -1.56
CA GLY A 18 11.50 9.90 -2.84
C GLY A 18 11.60 8.37 -2.79
N ARG A 19 11.30 7.73 -1.64
CA ARG A 19 11.27 6.26 -1.53
C ARG A 19 9.96 5.68 -2.05
N ALA A 20 10.06 4.44 -2.55
CA ALA A 20 8.94 3.60 -2.91
C ALA A 20 9.02 2.25 -2.17
N GLN A 21 7.89 1.76 -1.68
CA GLN A 21 7.79 0.51 -0.92
C GLN A 21 6.48 -0.21 -1.27
N PHE A 22 6.45 -1.54 -1.17
CA PHE A 22 5.21 -2.29 -1.25
C PHE A 22 4.40 -2.12 0.03
N GLY A 23 3.07 -2.07 -0.10
CA GLY A 23 2.19 -1.84 1.04
C GLY A 23 0.70 -2.02 0.73
N TRP A 24 -0.10 -1.62 1.71
CA TRP A 24 -1.57 -1.56 1.62
C TRP A 24 -2.11 -0.25 2.18
N LEU A 25 -3.28 0.15 1.69
CA LEU A 25 -4.07 1.26 2.19
C LEU A 25 -5.07 0.73 3.21
N ASP A 26 -5.10 1.32 4.39
CA ASP A 26 -6.21 1.18 5.34
C ASP A 26 -7.35 2.11 4.91
N LEU A 27 -8.50 1.52 4.57
CA LEU A 27 -9.65 2.26 4.06
C LEU A 27 -10.41 3.02 5.16
N GLU A 28 -10.22 2.65 6.43
CA GLU A 28 -10.82 3.36 7.56
C GLU A 28 -10.05 4.65 7.86
N THR A 29 -8.72 4.57 7.90
CA THR A 29 -7.87 5.71 8.30
C THR A 29 -7.29 6.50 7.13
N GLY A 30 -7.28 5.92 5.93
CA GLY A 30 -6.61 6.47 4.75
C GLY A 30 -5.07 6.39 4.83
N ALA A 31 -4.52 5.70 5.83
CA ALA A 31 -3.08 5.56 6.01
C ALA A 31 -2.51 4.39 5.19
N TYR A 32 -1.29 4.54 4.71
CA TYR A 32 -0.54 3.48 4.05
C TYR A 32 0.38 2.77 5.02
N TYR A 33 0.50 1.45 4.90
CA TYR A 33 1.35 0.61 5.74
C TYR A 33 2.27 -0.25 4.89
N ALA A 34 3.51 -0.44 5.35
CA ALA A 34 4.54 -1.19 4.64
C ALA A 34 4.31 -2.69 4.74
N GLU A 35 4.49 -3.39 3.63
CA GLU A 35 4.28 -4.84 3.58
C GLU A 35 5.31 -5.64 4.38
N CYS A 36 6.54 -5.13 4.47
CA CYS A 36 7.64 -5.81 5.12
C CYS A 36 7.53 -5.89 6.65
N ASP A 37 6.90 -4.92 7.29
CA ASP A 37 6.86 -4.80 8.75
C ASP A 37 5.52 -4.32 9.34
N GLY A 38 4.54 -4.02 8.49
CA GLY A 38 3.21 -3.57 8.89
C GLY A 38 3.18 -2.18 9.53
N ARG A 39 4.27 -1.40 9.44
CA ARG A 39 4.32 -0.05 10.03
C ARG A 39 3.76 0.98 9.06
N CYS A 40 3.16 2.03 9.63
CA CYS A 40 2.67 3.17 8.86
C CYS A 40 3.84 3.82 8.10
N ILE A 41 3.63 4.07 6.80
CA ILE A 41 4.60 4.73 5.94
C ILE A 41 4.48 6.25 6.18
N PRO A 42 5.49 6.89 6.78
CA PRO A 42 5.43 8.30 7.06
C PRO A 42 5.49 9.12 5.76
N ASP A 43 4.78 10.24 5.74
CA ASP A 43 4.81 11.19 4.63
C ASP A 43 4.50 10.57 3.26
N ALA A 44 3.64 9.53 3.23
CA ALA A 44 3.12 8.97 1.99
C ALA A 44 2.38 10.06 1.19
N ILE A 45 2.73 10.18 -0.09
CA ILE A 45 2.18 11.17 -1.02
C ILE A 45 1.24 10.56 -2.06
N GLY A 46 1.17 9.23 -2.14
CA GLY A 46 0.28 8.50 -3.02
C GLY A 46 0.72 7.06 -3.25
N ALA A 47 -0.08 6.32 -3.99
CA ALA A 47 0.22 4.94 -4.35
C ALA A 47 -0.35 4.58 -5.73
N ILE A 48 0.20 3.53 -6.32
CA ILE A 48 -0.34 2.88 -7.52
C ILE A 48 -0.46 1.37 -7.28
N GLU A 49 -1.39 0.72 -7.96
CA GLU A 49 -1.49 -0.75 -7.96
C GLU A 49 -0.27 -1.36 -8.67
N PHE A 50 0.36 -2.33 -8.01
CA PHE A 50 1.40 -3.14 -8.61
C PHE A 50 0.81 -4.15 -9.59
N HIS A 51 1.24 -4.08 -10.84
CA HIS A 51 0.93 -5.06 -11.87
C HIS A 51 2.23 -5.73 -12.32
N SER A 52 2.41 -7.01 -11.98
CA SER A 52 3.49 -7.82 -12.54
C SER A 52 3.05 -8.40 -13.88
N ASP A 53 3.90 -8.29 -14.89
CA ASP A 53 3.75 -9.01 -16.17
C ASP A 53 4.17 -10.48 -16.07
N VAL A 54 4.82 -10.85 -14.96
CA VAL A 54 5.12 -12.23 -14.58
C VAL A 54 4.21 -12.63 -13.41
N THR A 55 3.20 -13.43 -13.69
CA THR A 55 2.46 -14.16 -12.66
C THR A 55 3.40 -15.18 -12.05
N HIS A 56 3.74 -15.04 -10.76
CA HIS A 56 4.42 -16.09 -9.98
C HIS A 56 3.40 -16.98 -9.27
#